data_AF-A0A9X3X821-F1
#
_entry.id   AF-A0A9X3X821-F1
#
_cell.length_a   1.000
_cell.length_b   1.000
_cell.length_c   1.000
_cell.angle_alpha   90.00
_cell.angle_beta   90.00
_cell.angle_gamma   90.00
#
_symmetry.space_group_name_H-M   'P 1'
#
loop_
_entity.id
_entity.type
_entity.pdbx_description
1 polymer ?
#
loop_
_entity_poly.entity_id
_entity_poly.type
_entity_poly.pdbx_seq_one_letter_code
_entity_poly.pdbx_strand_id
1 'polypeptide(L)'
;MEHLDDVSISGLEGNVLIQVKNEAKPLGDLNVGFWNTLANWASVSDDDSIREFVFATTAAQIVGNIPRALSIEGSSPRLKYFRRHLDPLSSEDTSVNDDIEIVKALPDARLCHLLERMRIEQPGSAKALLAKTKNALRWDKVFPERALASAAREFGGWFHLTVLEALDNKRGARIHAGEVLDRLEKIRNRFAGEGRVYQFGNAAVSQDERAACHDRLFVQQLKSIELPTMALDDALVDFLREQRERAEWAHDLTVLREDLARFDDELLDRWRHNHRDVAQRRSQVDEKWNGRQLYDDLMDKPPPELGREVPPQYVYRGSYHRLADAPRIGWHPRWEEMFGALSDDEHVTAPDSEPSDE
;
A
#
# COMPACT_ATOMS: atom_id res chain seq x y z
N MET A 1 31.51 16.03 14.73
CA MET A 1 30.96 17.07 13.85
C MET A 1 29.82 17.69 14.63
N GLU A 2 29.99 18.92 15.13
CA GLU A 2 28.84 19.75 15.46
C GLU A 2 27.95 19.78 14.21
N HIS A 3 26.69 19.40 14.36
CA HIS A 3 25.76 19.40 13.23
C HIS A 3 25.49 20.88 12.89
N LEU A 4 25.81 21.28 11.66
CA LEU A 4 25.71 22.66 11.16
C LEU A 4 24.29 23.25 11.23
N ASP A 5 23.26 22.40 11.33
CA ASP A 5 21.85 22.76 11.43
C ASP A 5 21.11 21.79 12.37
N ASP A 6 19.86 22.14 12.72
CA ASP A 6 19.01 21.38 13.65
C ASP A 6 18.84 19.89 13.25
N VAL A 7 18.70 19.62 11.95
CA VAL A 7 18.61 18.27 11.38
C VAL A 7 19.47 18.19 10.12
N SER A 8 20.20 17.09 9.96
CA SER A 8 20.98 16.80 8.74
C SER A 8 20.67 15.39 8.24
N ILE A 9 20.49 15.24 6.93
CA ILE A 9 20.35 13.96 6.26
C ILE A 9 21.59 13.76 5.38
N SER A 10 22.36 12.71 5.64
CA SER A 10 23.51 12.35 4.81
C SER A 10 23.17 11.15 3.93
N GLY A 11 23.38 11.29 2.63
CA GLY A 11 23.17 10.22 1.65
C GLY A 11 24.27 10.21 0.58
N LEU A 12 24.27 9.17 -0.24
CA LEU A 12 25.21 9.05 -1.38
C LEU A 12 25.04 10.17 -2.41
N GLU A 13 23.85 10.76 -2.47
CA GLU A 13 23.49 11.86 -3.38
C GLU A 13 23.85 13.25 -2.84
N GLY A 14 24.48 13.32 -1.66
CA GLY A 14 24.80 14.56 -0.96
C GLY A 14 24.02 14.75 0.34
N ASN A 15 24.41 15.76 1.09
CA ASN A 15 23.82 16.14 2.36
C ASN A 15 22.62 17.07 2.16
N VAL A 16 21.60 16.91 2.98
CA VAL A 16 20.48 17.85 3.12
C VAL A 16 20.57 18.47 4.51
N LEU A 17 20.61 19.80 4.56
CA LEU A 17 20.59 20.56 5.79
C LEU A 17 19.20 21.11 6.05
N ILE A 18 18.70 20.92 7.26
CA ILE A 18 17.33 21.27 7.63
C ILE A 18 17.36 22.08 8.92
N GLN A 19 16.92 23.34 8.82
CA GLN A 19 16.72 24.21 9.97
C GLN A 19 15.23 24.22 10.34
N VAL A 20 14.92 24.01 11.62
CA VAL A 20 13.55 23.92 12.14
C VAL A 20 13.23 25.17 12.97
N LYS A 21 12.22 25.93 12.55
CA LYS A 21 11.76 27.11 13.27
C LYS A 21 10.29 26.98 13.67
N ASN A 22 10.00 27.22 14.95
CA ASN A 22 8.64 27.32 15.43
C ASN A 22 8.17 28.78 15.36
N GLU A 23 7.24 29.06 14.45
CA GLU A 23 6.77 30.40 14.14
C GLU A 23 5.26 30.51 14.33
N ALA A 24 4.83 31.28 15.33
CA ALA A 24 3.42 31.57 15.57
C ALA A 24 2.86 32.63 14.61
N LYS A 25 3.74 33.43 13.99
CA LYS A 25 3.37 34.52 13.08
C LYS A 25 3.63 34.12 11.62
N PRO A 26 2.95 34.75 10.64
CA PRO A 26 3.30 34.60 9.24
C PRO A 26 4.76 34.95 8.96
N LEU A 27 5.38 34.25 8.01
CA LEU A 27 6.76 34.45 7.61
C LEU A 27 6.88 35.70 6.73
N GLY A 28 7.37 36.80 7.32
CA GLY A 28 7.57 38.10 6.68
C GLY A 28 9.03 38.38 6.33
N ASP A 29 9.26 39.52 5.67
CA ASP A 29 10.58 39.93 5.15
C ASP A 29 11.63 40.24 6.22
N LEU A 30 11.23 40.43 7.48
CA LEU A 30 12.13 40.73 8.60
C LEU A 30 12.12 39.62 9.67
N ASN A 31 11.76 38.38 9.30
CA ASN A 31 11.80 37.28 10.25
C ASN A 31 13.26 36.96 10.63
N VAL A 32 13.59 37.17 11.91
CA VAL A 32 14.92 36.97 12.49
C VAL A 32 15.45 35.54 12.24
N GLY A 33 14.60 34.53 12.47
CA GLY A 33 14.99 33.13 12.32
C GLY A 33 15.35 32.77 10.89
N PHE A 34 14.64 33.33 9.91
CA PHE A 34 14.89 33.14 8.49
C PHE A 34 16.20 33.79 8.06
N TRP A 35 16.45 35.05 8.44
CA TRP A 35 17.68 35.75 8.10
C TRP A 35 18.92 35.11 8.71
N ASN A 36 18.85 34.74 9.98
CA ASN A 36 19.95 34.03 10.64
C ASN A 36 20.30 32.73 9.91
N THR A 37 19.26 31.97 9.52
CA THR A 37 19.47 30.72 8.76
C THR A 37 20.08 31.00 7.39
N LEU A 38 19.59 32.02 6.67
CA LEU A 38 20.07 32.37 5.35
C LEU A 38 21.53 32.86 5.39
N ALA A 39 21.91 33.65 6.39
CA ALA A 39 23.28 34.10 6.62
C ALA A 39 24.21 32.93 6.96
N ASN A 40 23.78 31.99 7.80
CA ASN A 40 24.55 30.78 8.09
C ASN A 40 24.77 29.93 6.82
N TRP A 41 23.71 29.69 6.03
CA TRP A 41 23.83 28.93 4.78
C TRP A 41 24.62 29.64 3.69
N ALA A 42 24.63 30.98 3.68
CA ALA A 42 25.48 31.75 2.81
C ALA A 42 26.98 31.47 3.05
N SER A 43 27.38 31.13 4.27
CA SER A 43 28.77 30.79 4.58
C SER A 43 29.21 29.43 4.01
N VAL A 44 28.27 28.48 3.87
CA VAL A 44 28.52 27.11 3.37
C VAL A 44 27.97 26.86 1.97
N SER A 45 27.51 27.91 1.28
CA SER A 45 26.87 27.77 -0.04
C SER A 45 27.82 27.28 -1.14
N ASP A 46 29.13 27.29 -0.93
CA ASP A 46 30.10 26.75 -1.90
C ASP A 46 30.45 25.26 -1.65
N ASP A 47 29.87 24.65 -0.61
CA ASP A 47 30.07 23.22 -0.33
C ASP A 47 29.14 22.38 -1.23
N ASP A 48 29.73 21.81 -2.28
CA ASP A 48 29.06 20.91 -3.23
C ASP A 48 28.60 19.59 -2.61
N SER A 49 29.09 19.24 -1.41
CA SER A 49 28.55 18.08 -0.67
C SER A 49 27.13 18.33 -0.17
N ILE A 50 26.69 19.59 -0.09
CA ILE A 50 25.33 19.96 0.31
C ILE A 50 24.46 20.07 -0.93
N ARG A 51 23.53 19.12 -1.05
CA ARG A 51 22.59 19.07 -2.17
C ARG A 51 21.43 20.05 -1.99
N GLU A 52 20.94 20.19 -0.76
CA GLU A 52 19.69 20.90 -0.49
C GLU A 52 19.69 21.55 0.90
N PHE A 53 19.08 22.73 0.98
CA PHE A 53 18.80 23.46 2.22
C PHE A 53 17.28 23.58 2.42
N VAL A 54 16.78 23.12 3.56
CA VAL A 54 15.34 23.06 3.86
C VAL A 54 15.02 23.90 5.09
N PHE A 55 14.30 25.01 4.87
CA PHE A 55 13.79 25.82 5.98
C PHE A 55 12.42 25.28 6.39
N ALA A 56 12.40 24.48 7.46
CA ALA A 56 11.19 23.86 7.98
C ALA A 56 10.52 24.79 9.00
N THR A 57 9.31 25.29 8.71
CA THR A 57 8.63 26.27 9.58
C THR A 57 7.16 25.95 9.84
N THR A 58 6.70 26.19 11.08
CA THR A 58 5.29 26.10 11.46
C THR A 58 4.46 27.33 11.10
N ALA A 59 5.07 28.37 10.51
CA ALA A 59 4.36 29.57 10.06
C ALA A 59 3.22 29.21 9.10
N ALA A 60 1.99 29.61 9.43
CA ALA A 60 0.81 29.24 8.66
C ALA A 60 0.75 29.88 7.26
N GLN A 61 1.44 31.00 7.04
CA GLN A 61 1.45 31.75 5.78
C GLN A 61 2.82 32.35 5.52
N ILE A 62 3.17 32.47 4.23
CA ILE A 62 4.32 33.24 3.74
C ILE A 62 3.79 34.56 3.19
N VAL A 63 4.13 35.68 3.84
CA VAL A 63 3.64 37.01 3.48
C VAL A 63 4.76 37.94 2.98
N GLY A 64 6.01 37.60 3.27
CA GLY A 64 7.19 38.34 2.79
C GLY A 64 7.49 38.06 1.32
N ASN A 65 8.03 39.06 0.62
CA ASN A 65 8.55 38.90 -0.72
C ASN A 65 9.87 38.09 -0.74
N ILE A 66 10.74 38.25 0.27
CA ILE A 66 12.02 37.55 0.37
C ILE A 66 11.80 36.03 0.45
N PRO A 67 11.00 35.48 1.38
CA PRO A 67 10.78 34.04 1.42
C PRO A 67 9.96 33.54 0.22
N ARG A 68 9.04 34.37 -0.32
CA ARG A 68 8.24 34.06 -1.51
C ARG A 68 9.07 33.87 -2.77
N ALA A 69 10.25 34.49 -2.85
CA ALA A 69 11.17 34.31 -3.97
C ALA A 69 11.51 32.84 -4.21
N LEU A 70 11.57 32.00 -3.16
CA LEU A 70 11.89 30.57 -3.28
C LEU A 70 10.83 29.77 -4.03
N SER A 71 9.60 30.28 -4.15
CA SER A 71 8.54 29.67 -4.96
C SER A 71 8.56 30.10 -6.43
N ILE A 72 9.47 31.00 -6.83
CA ILE A 72 9.58 31.45 -8.22
C ILE A 72 10.33 30.40 -9.03
N GLU A 73 9.74 29.98 -10.14
CA GLU A 73 10.36 29.05 -11.08
C GLU A 73 11.44 29.72 -11.92
N GLY A 74 12.54 28.99 -12.13
CA GLY A 74 13.70 29.42 -12.90
C GLY A 74 14.69 30.27 -12.11
N SER A 75 15.97 29.96 -12.27
CA SER A 75 17.08 30.57 -11.52
C SER A 75 17.23 32.08 -11.72
N SER A 76 17.22 32.54 -12.97
CA SER A 76 17.36 33.97 -13.29
C SER A 76 16.15 34.80 -12.84
N PRO A 77 14.89 34.39 -13.09
CA PRO A 77 13.71 35.06 -12.53
C PRO A 77 13.71 35.11 -11.01
N ARG A 78 14.05 33.99 -10.35
CA ARG A 78 14.16 33.89 -8.89
C ARG A 78 15.19 34.88 -8.34
N LEU A 79 16.41 34.87 -8.86
CA LEU A 79 17.48 35.77 -8.42
C LEU A 79 17.09 37.23 -8.61
N LYS A 80 16.55 37.58 -9.79
CA LYS A 80 16.13 38.95 -10.10
C LYS A 80 15.03 39.44 -9.16
N TYR A 81 14.06 38.58 -8.85
CA TYR A 81 13.01 38.91 -7.90
C TYR A 81 13.57 39.06 -6.48
N PHE A 82 14.43 38.13 -6.05
CA PHE A 82 15.06 38.18 -4.73
C PHE A 82 15.84 39.49 -4.54
N ARG A 83 16.72 39.85 -5.48
CA ARG A 83 17.50 41.10 -5.47
C ARG A 83 16.63 42.34 -5.41
N ARG A 84 15.58 42.40 -6.26
CA ARG A 84 14.65 43.53 -6.29
C ARG A 84 14.04 43.85 -4.92
N HIS A 85 13.80 42.83 -4.10
CA HIS A 85 13.23 42.98 -2.76
C HIS A 85 14.30 43.06 -1.67
N LEU A 86 15.49 42.49 -1.88
CA LEU A 86 16.62 42.51 -0.96
C LEU A 86 17.32 43.88 -0.92
N ASP A 87 17.63 44.45 -2.08
CA ASP A 87 18.44 45.66 -2.18
C ASP A 87 17.85 46.87 -1.42
N PRO A 88 16.53 47.16 -1.48
CA PRO A 88 15.94 48.25 -0.70
C PRO A 88 15.66 47.87 0.76
N LEU A 89 15.84 46.61 1.15
CA LEU A 89 15.50 46.13 2.49
C LEU A 89 16.50 46.70 3.50
N SER A 90 15.99 47.27 4.58
CA SER A 90 16.80 47.70 5.72
C SER A 90 16.01 47.46 7.01
N SER A 91 16.73 47.22 8.10
CA SER A 91 16.12 47.00 9.42
C SER A 91 16.83 47.85 10.46
N GLU A 92 16.06 48.49 11.34
CA GLU A 92 16.61 49.15 12.53
C GLU A 92 17.01 48.13 13.61
N ASP A 93 16.50 46.90 13.52
CA ASP A 93 16.90 45.79 14.36
C ASP A 93 18.26 45.24 13.90
N THR A 94 19.29 45.51 14.69
CA THR A 94 20.67 45.06 14.45
C THR A 94 20.78 43.54 14.33
N SER A 95 19.93 42.78 15.03
CA SER A 95 19.95 41.30 14.99
C SER A 95 19.58 40.72 13.61
N VAL A 96 18.87 41.48 12.79
CA VAL A 96 18.48 41.09 11.42
C VAL A 96 19.29 41.85 10.38
N ASN A 97 19.66 43.09 10.68
CA ASN A 97 20.35 43.94 9.73
C ASN A 97 21.73 43.38 9.34
N ASP A 98 22.47 42.82 10.30
CA ASP A 98 23.78 42.22 10.03
C ASP A 98 23.66 41.02 9.07
N ASP A 99 22.66 40.16 9.29
CA ASP A 99 22.37 39.01 8.43
C ASP A 99 21.92 39.44 7.02
N ILE A 100 21.12 40.50 6.91
CA ILE A 100 20.73 41.09 5.62
C ILE A 100 21.96 41.57 4.85
N GLU A 101 22.87 42.28 5.52
CA GLU A 101 24.07 42.82 4.87
C GLU A 101 25.03 41.71 4.43
N ILE A 102 25.16 40.62 5.20
CA ILE A 102 25.89 39.40 4.78
C ILE A 102 25.32 38.87 3.46
N VAL A 103 24.00 38.74 3.36
CA VAL A 103 23.35 38.19 2.16
C VAL A 103 23.42 39.17 0.99
N LYS A 104 23.27 40.48 1.22
CA LYS A 104 23.45 41.51 0.18
C LYS A 104 24.84 41.47 -0.44
N ALA A 105 25.86 41.24 0.38
CA ALA A 105 27.26 41.20 -0.06
C ALA A 105 27.63 39.95 -0.90
N LEU A 106 26.78 38.91 -0.93
CA LEU A 106 27.03 37.72 -1.75
C LEU A 106 27.08 38.08 -3.24
N PRO A 107 28.03 37.53 -4.02
CA PRO A 107 27.99 37.59 -5.47
C PRO A 107 26.75 36.90 -6.02
N ASP A 108 26.21 37.41 -7.13
CA ASP A 108 25.01 36.86 -7.77
C ASP A 108 25.11 35.38 -8.11
N ALA A 109 26.29 34.90 -8.50
CA ALA A 109 26.53 33.48 -8.77
C ALA A 109 26.32 32.60 -7.52
N ARG A 110 26.87 33.01 -6.37
CA ARG A 110 26.74 32.29 -5.09
C ARG A 110 25.32 32.37 -4.56
N LEU A 111 24.70 33.54 -4.63
CA LEU A 111 23.31 33.73 -4.22
C LEU A 111 22.36 32.89 -5.07
N CYS A 112 22.56 32.84 -6.39
CA CYS A 112 21.79 31.98 -7.28
C CYS A 112 21.93 30.51 -6.88
N HIS A 113 23.17 30.05 -6.66
CA HIS A 113 23.46 28.66 -6.28
C HIS A 113 22.87 28.27 -4.92
N LEU A 114 22.80 29.20 -3.96
CA LEU A 114 22.11 29.00 -2.68
C LEU A 114 20.59 28.90 -2.89
N LEU A 115 19.99 29.88 -3.57
CA LEU A 115 18.54 29.96 -3.78
C LEU A 115 17.98 28.81 -4.61
N GLU A 116 18.77 28.22 -5.51
CA GLU A 116 18.38 27.05 -6.30
C GLU A 116 18.20 25.79 -5.45
N ARG A 117 19.04 25.63 -4.43
CA ARG A 117 19.04 24.47 -3.52
C ARG A 117 18.21 24.70 -2.26
N MET A 118 17.64 25.89 -2.10
CA MET A 118 16.86 26.24 -0.92
C MET A 118 15.37 26.07 -1.16
N ARG A 119 14.66 25.46 -0.21
CA ARG A 119 13.19 25.44 -0.18
C ARG A 119 12.64 25.69 1.22
N ILE A 120 11.42 26.19 1.27
CA ILE A 120 10.64 26.28 2.51
C ILE A 120 9.70 25.08 2.57
N GLU A 121 9.82 24.29 3.63
CA GLU A 121 8.90 23.20 3.92
C GLU A 121 7.99 23.63 5.07
N GLN A 122 6.69 23.63 4.84
CA GLN A 122 5.70 23.75 5.91
C GLN A 122 5.20 22.35 6.20
N PRO A 123 5.52 21.76 7.38
CA PRO A 123 5.14 20.38 7.70
C PRO A 123 3.61 20.17 7.74
N GLY A 124 2.83 21.25 7.64
CA GLY A 124 1.38 21.23 7.64
C GLY A 124 0.83 20.91 9.02
N SER A 125 -0.47 20.63 9.09
CA SER A 125 -1.08 20.16 10.34
C SER A 125 -0.62 18.75 10.69
N ALA A 126 -0.81 18.32 11.95
CA ALA A 126 -0.61 16.92 12.36
C ALA A 126 -1.36 15.93 11.45
N LYS A 127 -2.51 16.34 10.89
CA LYS A 127 -3.27 15.57 9.90
C LYS A 127 -2.52 15.40 8.57
N ALA A 128 -1.83 16.43 8.10
CA ALA A 128 -1.02 16.37 6.88
C ALA A 128 0.20 15.45 7.08
N LEU A 129 0.86 15.53 8.23
CA LEU A 129 1.96 14.63 8.57
C LEU A 129 1.49 13.17 8.62
N LEU A 130 0.35 12.90 9.28
CA LEU A 130 -0.26 11.57 9.29
C LEU A 130 -0.55 11.05 7.88
N ALA A 131 -1.05 11.90 6.98
CA ALA A 131 -1.31 11.53 5.60
C ALA A 131 -0.01 11.20 4.84
N LYS A 132 1.07 11.98 5.03
CA LYS A 132 2.39 11.67 4.46
C LYS A 132 2.92 10.33 4.98
N THR A 133 2.85 10.07 6.29
CA THR A 133 3.25 8.78 6.89
C THR A 133 2.41 7.64 6.33
N LYS A 134 1.09 7.80 6.26
CA LYS A 134 0.18 6.79 5.66
C LYS A 134 0.60 6.46 4.24
N ASN A 135 0.87 7.48 3.42
CA ASN A 135 1.29 7.30 2.04
C ASN A 135 2.65 6.60 1.95
N ALA A 136 3.62 6.95 2.79
CA ALA A 136 4.92 6.26 2.84
C ALA A 136 4.76 4.76 3.18
N LEU A 137 3.93 4.43 4.18
CA LEU A 137 3.64 3.03 4.54
C LEU A 137 2.90 2.25 3.45
N ARG A 138 2.16 2.94 2.58
CA ARG A 138 1.49 2.33 1.42
C ARG A 138 2.49 1.88 0.36
N TRP A 139 3.53 2.68 0.09
CA TRP A 139 4.52 2.39 -0.95
C TRP A 139 5.31 1.11 -0.69
N ASP A 140 5.61 0.79 0.57
CA ASP A 140 6.33 -0.44 0.92
C ASP A 140 5.44 -1.71 0.84
N LYS A 141 4.13 -1.59 0.58
CA LYS A 141 3.14 -2.70 0.60
C LYS A 141 3.20 -3.55 1.89
N VAL A 142 3.72 -2.97 2.98
CA VAL A 142 3.95 -3.65 4.27
C VAL A 142 2.63 -3.85 5.04
N PHE A 143 1.60 -3.06 4.73
CA PHE A 143 0.33 -3.03 5.45
C PHE A 143 -0.87 -3.07 4.49
N PRO A 144 -1.96 -3.80 4.84
CA PRO A 144 -3.21 -3.71 4.10
C PRO A 144 -3.86 -2.34 4.25
N GLU A 145 -4.63 -1.89 3.25
CA GLU A 145 -5.19 -0.53 3.21
C GLU A 145 -6.02 -0.18 4.46
N ARG A 146 -6.76 -1.16 5.00
CA ARG A 146 -7.52 -1.03 6.26
C ARG A 146 -6.66 -0.70 7.49
N ALA A 147 -5.42 -1.19 7.51
CA ALA A 147 -4.51 -1.02 8.64
C ALA A 147 -3.68 0.27 8.56
N LEU A 148 -3.52 0.85 7.36
CA LEU A 148 -2.61 1.97 7.12
C LEU A 148 -2.85 3.17 8.05
N ALA A 149 -4.11 3.54 8.29
CA ALA A 149 -4.42 4.69 9.14
C ALA A 149 -4.02 4.45 10.61
N SER A 150 -4.26 3.25 11.12
CA SER A 150 -3.91 2.86 12.48
C SER A 150 -2.40 2.66 12.63
N ALA A 151 -1.76 2.00 11.66
CA ALA A 151 -0.32 1.81 11.60
C ALA A 151 0.42 3.16 11.56
N ALA A 152 -0.04 4.11 10.75
CA ALA A 152 0.56 5.44 10.66
C ALA A 152 0.48 6.21 11.99
N ARG A 153 -0.67 6.16 12.68
CA ARG A 153 -0.83 6.80 14.01
C ARG A 153 0.10 6.17 15.03
N GLU A 154 0.16 4.84 15.05
CA GLU A 154 0.98 4.15 16.03
C GLU A 154 2.47 4.37 15.80
N PHE A 155 2.91 4.28 14.55
CA PHE A 155 4.28 4.59 14.17
C PHE A 155 4.65 6.03 14.54
N GLY A 156 3.77 7.00 14.21
CA GLY A 156 3.96 8.40 14.58
C GLY A 156 4.05 8.63 16.09
N GLY A 157 3.23 7.94 16.89
CA GLY A 157 3.28 8.01 18.35
C GLY A 157 4.57 7.46 18.93
N TRP A 158 5.01 6.28 18.45
CA TRP A 158 6.30 5.71 18.84
C TRP A 158 7.47 6.63 18.46
N PHE A 159 7.50 7.13 17.23
CA PHE A 159 8.54 8.01 16.76
C PHE A 159 8.62 9.28 17.61
N HIS A 160 7.47 9.91 17.88
CA HIS A 160 7.40 11.11 18.70
C HIS A 160 7.95 10.89 20.12
N LEU A 161 7.51 9.83 20.80
CA LEU A 161 7.99 9.51 22.15
C LEU A 161 9.49 9.18 22.16
N THR A 162 9.97 8.43 21.16
CA THR A 162 11.39 8.06 21.04
C THR A 162 12.27 9.31 20.88
N VAL A 163 11.83 10.28 20.06
CA VAL A 163 12.54 11.55 19.90
C VAL A 163 12.53 12.37 21.19
N LEU A 164 11.37 12.50 21.86
CA LEU A 164 11.28 13.23 23.15
C LEU A 164 12.21 12.62 24.21
N GLU A 165 12.19 11.30 24.38
CA GLU A 165 13.06 10.60 25.32
C GLU A 165 14.55 10.80 24.99
N ALA A 166 14.93 10.76 23.72
CA ALA A 166 16.31 10.97 23.32
C ALA A 166 16.79 12.41 23.58
N LEU A 167 15.91 13.40 23.40
CA LEU A 167 16.17 14.81 23.69
C LEU A 167 16.31 15.06 25.19
N ASP A 168 15.38 14.55 26.01
CA ASP A 168 15.43 14.67 27.48
C ASP A 168 16.72 14.07 28.05
N ASN A 169 17.19 12.96 27.46
CA ASN A 169 18.42 12.30 27.87
C ASN A 169 19.70 12.91 27.28
N LYS A 170 19.61 14.03 26.53
CA LYS A 170 20.74 14.72 25.87
C LYS A 170 21.61 13.82 24.99
N ARG A 171 21.05 12.73 24.44
CA ARG A 171 21.81 11.75 23.63
C ARG A 171 21.87 12.10 22.14
N GLY A 172 21.19 13.17 21.73
CA GLY A 172 20.88 13.43 20.33
C GLY A 172 19.85 12.41 19.83
N ALA A 173 18.79 12.87 19.17
CA ALA A 173 17.72 12.00 18.68
C ALA A 173 18.19 11.18 17.46
N ARG A 174 18.99 10.14 17.70
CA ARG A 174 19.44 9.18 16.69
C ARG A 174 18.56 7.95 16.75
N ILE A 175 17.84 7.69 15.66
CA ILE A 175 17.04 6.47 15.47
C ILE A 175 17.68 5.70 14.33
N HIS A 176 18.10 4.47 14.59
CA HIS A 176 18.71 3.63 13.56
C HIS A 176 17.64 3.11 12.59
N ALA A 177 17.98 2.95 11.30
CA ALA A 177 17.07 2.39 10.31
C ALA A 177 16.54 1.00 10.72
N GLY A 178 17.39 0.18 11.36
CA GLY A 178 16.97 -1.11 11.91
C GLY A 178 15.86 -1.00 12.98
N GLU A 179 15.92 0.01 13.85
CA GLU A 179 14.87 0.27 14.85
C GLU A 179 13.53 0.64 14.21
N VAL A 180 13.58 1.44 13.14
CA VAL A 180 12.39 1.78 12.36
C VAL A 180 11.79 0.51 11.74
N LEU A 181 12.61 -0.32 11.10
CA LEU A 181 12.17 -1.56 10.47
C LEU A 181 11.59 -2.54 11.51
N ASP A 182 12.27 -2.74 12.65
CA ASP A 182 11.80 -3.57 13.75
C ASP A 182 10.45 -3.07 14.29
N ARG A 183 10.27 -1.75 14.39
CA ARG A 183 9.00 -1.18 14.85
C ARG A 183 7.90 -1.41 13.83
N LEU A 184 8.16 -1.19 12.54
CA LEU A 184 7.19 -1.44 11.48
C LEU A 184 6.79 -2.91 11.43
N GLU A 185 7.74 -3.83 11.60
CA GLU A 185 7.47 -5.27 11.70
C GLU A 185 6.56 -5.59 12.90
N LYS A 186 6.83 -5.04 14.09
CA LYS A 186 5.96 -5.25 15.27
C LYS A 186 4.54 -4.71 15.08
N ILE A 187 4.40 -3.57 14.39
CA ILE A 187 3.09 -3.02 14.04
C ILE A 187 2.40 -3.94 13.03
N ARG A 188 3.11 -4.37 11.98
CA ARG A 188 2.60 -5.29 10.95
C ARG A 188 2.11 -6.60 11.56
N ASN A 189 2.91 -7.22 12.43
CA ASN A 189 2.59 -8.52 13.02
C ASN A 189 1.33 -8.49 13.89
N ARG A 190 0.93 -7.33 14.42
CA ARG A 190 -0.38 -7.19 15.09
C ARG A 190 -1.54 -7.16 14.12
N PHE A 191 -1.40 -6.47 12.99
CA PHE A 191 -2.41 -6.51 11.93
C PHE A 191 -2.43 -7.84 11.17
N ALA A 192 -1.34 -8.62 11.23
CA ALA A 192 -1.29 -9.98 10.71
C ALA A 192 -2.10 -10.99 11.53
N GLY A 193 -2.51 -10.65 12.76
CA GLY A 193 -3.36 -11.48 13.62
C GLY A 193 -4.86 -11.19 13.50
N GLU A 194 -5.24 -10.10 12.83
CA GLU A 194 -6.63 -9.86 12.43
C GLU A 194 -6.86 -10.64 11.15
N GLY A 195 -7.41 -11.86 11.28
CA GLY A 195 -7.58 -12.78 10.15
C GLY A 195 -8.26 -12.15 8.93
N ARG A 196 -8.09 -12.79 7.77
CA ARG A 196 -8.63 -12.31 6.49
C ARG A 196 -10.12 -11.99 6.64
N VAL A 197 -10.51 -10.79 6.20
CA VAL A 197 -11.91 -10.41 6.15
C VAL A 197 -12.50 -11.04 4.89
N TYR A 198 -13.40 -12.00 5.08
CA TYR A 198 -14.15 -12.62 3.99
C TYR A 198 -15.42 -11.81 3.74
N GLN A 199 -15.46 -11.07 2.63
CA GLN A 199 -16.46 -10.01 2.41
C GLN A 199 -17.80 -10.57 1.89
N PHE A 200 -17.77 -11.63 1.10
CA PHE A 200 -18.94 -12.08 0.35
C PHE A 200 -19.75 -13.20 1.01
N GLY A 201 -19.41 -13.61 2.24
CA GLY A 201 -20.10 -14.72 2.92
C GLY A 201 -21.60 -14.53 3.10
N ASN A 202 -22.06 -13.29 3.23
CA ASN A 202 -23.48 -12.93 3.30
C ASN A 202 -23.94 -12.10 2.09
N ALA A 203 -23.11 -11.97 1.05
CA ALA A 203 -23.47 -11.16 -0.10
C ALA A 203 -24.68 -11.75 -0.83
N ALA A 204 -25.63 -10.88 -1.18
CA ALA A 204 -26.75 -11.26 -2.01
C ALA A 204 -26.24 -11.63 -3.41
N VAL A 205 -26.87 -12.65 -3.99
CA VAL A 205 -26.65 -13.08 -5.37
C VAL A 205 -28.00 -13.02 -6.06
N SER A 206 -28.12 -12.18 -7.08
CA SER A 206 -29.38 -11.93 -7.78
C SER A 206 -29.80 -13.14 -8.62
N GLN A 207 -31.06 -13.18 -9.03
CA GLN A 207 -31.55 -14.24 -9.92
C GLN A 207 -30.89 -14.17 -11.30
N ASP A 208 -30.63 -12.96 -11.81
CA ASP A 208 -29.98 -12.75 -13.12
C ASP A 208 -28.53 -13.27 -13.11
N GLU A 209 -27.81 -13.06 -12.01
CA GLU A 209 -26.44 -13.56 -11.85
C GLU A 209 -26.39 -15.09 -11.82
N ARG A 210 -27.36 -15.72 -11.16
CA ARG A 210 -27.51 -17.19 -11.17
C ARG A 210 -27.83 -17.68 -12.56
N ALA A 211 -28.76 -17.01 -13.25
CA ALA A 211 -29.19 -17.39 -14.59
C ALA A 211 -28.02 -17.35 -15.59
N ALA A 212 -27.15 -16.33 -15.49
CA ALA A 212 -25.95 -16.19 -16.31
C ALA A 212 -24.94 -17.35 -16.14
N CYS A 213 -25.03 -18.11 -15.05
CA CYS A 213 -24.16 -19.25 -14.80
C CYS A 213 -24.72 -20.59 -15.31
N HIS A 214 -25.97 -20.66 -15.79
CA HIS A 214 -26.62 -21.94 -16.10
C HIS A 214 -25.95 -22.76 -17.21
N ASP A 215 -25.23 -22.10 -18.11
CA ASP A 215 -24.50 -22.72 -19.23
C ASP A 215 -23.04 -23.03 -18.89
N ARG A 216 -22.56 -22.67 -17.70
CA ARG A 216 -21.19 -22.95 -17.27
C ARG A 216 -20.95 -24.44 -17.09
N LEU A 217 -19.71 -24.88 -17.33
CA LEU A 217 -19.35 -26.30 -17.37
C LEU A 217 -19.63 -26.97 -16.03
N PHE A 218 -19.28 -26.33 -14.91
CA PHE A 218 -19.56 -26.94 -13.61
C PHE A 218 -21.06 -27.20 -13.38
N VAL A 219 -21.94 -26.33 -13.88
CA VAL A 219 -23.40 -26.52 -13.79
C VAL A 219 -23.85 -27.70 -14.66
N GLN A 220 -23.29 -27.83 -15.86
CA GLN A 220 -23.55 -28.99 -16.72
C GLN A 220 -23.09 -30.30 -16.05
N GLN A 221 -21.92 -30.28 -15.40
CA GLN A 221 -21.44 -31.42 -14.63
C GLN A 221 -22.38 -31.78 -13.47
N LEU A 222 -22.86 -30.80 -12.70
CA LEU A 222 -23.80 -31.04 -11.59
C LEU A 222 -25.15 -31.58 -12.08
N LYS A 223 -25.65 -31.11 -13.22
CA LYS A 223 -26.85 -31.67 -13.87
C LYS A 223 -26.65 -33.12 -14.30
N SER A 224 -25.44 -33.50 -14.72
CA SER A 224 -25.14 -34.87 -15.16
C SER A 224 -25.22 -35.93 -14.06
N ILE A 225 -25.05 -35.51 -12.80
CA ILE A 225 -25.22 -36.36 -11.61
C ILE A 225 -26.61 -36.17 -10.96
N GLU A 226 -27.55 -35.55 -11.67
CA GLU A 226 -28.93 -35.30 -11.21
C GLU A 226 -29.01 -34.55 -9.86
N LEU A 227 -28.16 -33.52 -9.69
CA LEU A 227 -28.22 -32.66 -8.51
C LEU A 227 -29.60 -31.96 -8.41
N PRO A 228 -30.36 -32.06 -7.30
CA PRO A 228 -31.63 -31.37 -7.13
C PRO A 228 -31.46 -29.86 -7.22
N THR A 229 -32.50 -29.19 -7.73
CA THR A 229 -32.53 -27.76 -8.01
C THR A 229 -32.08 -26.91 -6.82
N MET A 230 -32.52 -27.22 -5.59
CA MET A 230 -32.12 -26.46 -4.41
C MET A 230 -30.61 -26.52 -4.15
N ALA A 231 -30.01 -27.71 -4.26
CA ALA A 231 -28.57 -27.87 -4.08
C ALA A 231 -27.77 -27.23 -5.23
N LEU A 232 -28.36 -27.18 -6.44
CA LEU A 232 -27.77 -26.47 -7.57
C LEU A 232 -27.78 -24.95 -7.34
N ASP A 233 -28.86 -24.41 -6.78
CA ASP A 233 -28.95 -23.00 -6.42
C ASP A 233 -27.90 -22.61 -5.37
N ASP A 234 -27.69 -23.46 -4.36
CA ASP A 234 -26.64 -23.25 -3.36
C ASP A 234 -25.24 -23.28 -4.00
N ALA A 235 -24.99 -24.22 -4.91
CA ALA A 235 -23.72 -24.30 -5.65
C ALA A 235 -23.45 -23.03 -6.50
N LEU A 236 -24.49 -22.47 -7.13
CA LEU A 236 -24.39 -21.20 -7.87
C LEU A 236 -24.01 -20.04 -6.95
N VAL A 237 -24.61 -19.97 -5.76
CA VAL A 237 -24.31 -18.94 -4.76
C VAL A 237 -22.88 -19.05 -4.26
N ASP A 238 -22.43 -20.26 -3.91
CA ASP A 238 -21.05 -20.49 -3.43
C ASP A 238 -20.02 -20.15 -4.51
N PHE A 239 -20.26 -20.57 -5.76
CA PHE A 239 -19.41 -20.23 -6.90
C PHE A 239 -19.29 -18.71 -7.13
N LEU A 240 -20.42 -17.98 -7.12
CA LEU A 240 -20.41 -16.55 -7.37
C LEU A 240 -19.76 -15.76 -6.23
N ARG A 241 -20.00 -16.16 -4.97
CA ARG A 241 -19.35 -15.53 -3.82
C ARG A 241 -17.85 -15.79 -3.81
N GLU A 242 -17.43 -17.01 -4.11
CA GLU A 242 -16.01 -17.35 -4.19
C GLU A 242 -15.29 -16.58 -5.30
N GLN A 243 -15.90 -16.44 -6.48
CA GLN A 243 -15.30 -15.66 -7.56
C GLN A 243 -15.14 -14.18 -7.21
N ARG A 244 -16.15 -13.58 -6.56
CA ARG A 244 -16.04 -12.21 -6.05
C ARG A 244 -14.92 -12.08 -5.03
N GLU A 245 -14.78 -13.07 -4.15
CA GLU A 245 -13.76 -13.07 -3.11
C GLU A 245 -12.35 -13.16 -3.72
N ARG A 246 -12.14 -14.04 -4.72
CA ARG A 246 -10.87 -14.10 -5.45
C ARG A 246 -10.58 -12.83 -6.26
N ALA A 247 -11.59 -12.20 -6.85
CA ALA A 247 -11.42 -10.94 -7.59
C ALA A 247 -10.95 -9.81 -6.66
N GLU A 248 -11.55 -9.72 -5.47
CA GLU A 248 -11.16 -8.76 -4.44
C GLU A 248 -9.73 -9.03 -3.93
N TRP A 249 -9.38 -10.30 -3.71
CA TRP A 249 -8.02 -10.67 -3.30
C TRP A 249 -6.96 -10.34 -4.35
N ALA A 250 -7.30 -10.49 -5.63
CA ALA A 250 -6.44 -10.09 -6.74
C ALA A 250 -6.26 -8.57 -6.81
N HIS A 251 -7.32 -7.80 -6.55
CA HIS A 251 -7.28 -6.34 -6.52
C HIS A 251 -6.44 -5.80 -5.35
N ASP A 252 -6.70 -6.31 -4.14
CA ASP A 252 -6.09 -5.80 -2.90
C ASP A 252 -4.77 -6.50 -2.53
N LEU A 253 -4.35 -7.51 -3.30
CA LEU A 253 -3.16 -8.35 -3.03
C LEU A 253 -3.19 -8.97 -1.62
N THR A 254 -4.37 -9.28 -1.11
CA THR A 254 -4.56 -9.78 0.27
C THR A 254 -4.26 -11.27 0.41
N VAL A 255 -4.17 -12.00 -0.69
CA VAL A 255 -3.84 -13.42 -0.73
C VAL A 255 -2.74 -13.66 -1.76
N LEU A 256 -1.69 -14.36 -1.34
CA LEU A 256 -0.60 -14.72 -2.22
C LEU A 256 -1.08 -15.71 -3.29
N ARG A 257 -0.61 -15.54 -4.52
CA ARG A 257 -0.94 -16.44 -5.64
C ARG A 257 -0.53 -17.88 -5.32
N GLU A 258 0.61 -18.04 -4.66
CA GLU A 258 1.17 -19.32 -4.24
C GLU A 258 0.28 -20.01 -3.19
N ASP A 259 -0.35 -19.24 -2.30
CA ASP A 259 -1.28 -19.78 -1.31
C ASP A 259 -2.56 -20.29 -1.98
N LEU A 260 -3.08 -19.56 -2.97
CA LEU A 260 -4.24 -20.00 -3.77
C LEU A 260 -3.92 -21.23 -4.60
N ALA A 261 -2.73 -21.30 -5.20
CA ALA A 261 -2.29 -22.47 -5.96
C ALA A 261 -2.18 -23.71 -5.06
N ARG A 262 -1.52 -23.60 -3.90
CA ARG A 262 -1.44 -24.71 -2.94
C ARG A 262 -2.81 -25.16 -2.44
N PHE A 263 -3.71 -24.22 -2.20
CA PHE A 263 -5.08 -24.53 -1.81
C PHE A 263 -5.82 -25.30 -2.91
N ASP A 264 -5.73 -24.84 -4.16
CA ASP A 264 -6.32 -25.53 -5.32
C ASP A 264 -5.76 -26.95 -5.50
N ASP A 265 -4.45 -27.12 -5.31
CA ASP A 265 -3.78 -28.42 -5.39
C ASP A 265 -4.24 -29.36 -4.27
N GLU A 266 -4.44 -28.85 -3.05
CA GLU A 266 -4.98 -29.65 -1.96
C GLU A 266 -6.44 -30.09 -2.23
N LEU A 267 -7.27 -29.22 -2.82
CA LEU A 267 -8.62 -29.59 -3.24
C LEU A 267 -8.59 -30.65 -4.34
N LEU A 268 -7.69 -30.51 -5.31
CA LEU A 268 -7.50 -31.48 -6.38
C LEU A 268 -7.09 -32.86 -5.81
N ASP A 269 -6.16 -32.90 -4.87
CA ASP A 269 -5.72 -34.14 -4.23
C ASP A 269 -6.84 -34.80 -3.40
N ARG A 270 -7.61 -34.00 -2.66
CA ARG A 270 -8.80 -34.48 -1.94
C ARG A 270 -9.81 -35.08 -2.92
N TRP A 271 -10.11 -34.39 -4.02
CA TRP A 271 -11.00 -34.90 -5.05
C TRP A 271 -10.45 -36.19 -5.68
N ARG A 272 -9.17 -36.23 -6.07
CA ARG A 272 -8.51 -37.41 -6.67
C ARG A 272 -8.64 -38.65 -5.78
N HIS A 273 -8.46 -38.49 -4.47
CA HIS A 273 -8.61 -39.58 -3.51
C HIS A 273 -10.04 -40.13 -3.48
N ASN A 274 -11.05 -39.26 -3.35
CA ASN A 274 -12.45 -39.69 -3.25
C ASN A 274 -13.00 -40.19 -4.60
N HIS A 275 -12.62 -39.56 -5.70
CA HIS A 275 -13.03 -39.96 -7.05
C HIS A 275 -12.48 -41.33 -7.43
N ARG A 276 -11.28 -41.72 -6.93
CA ARG A 276 -10.72 -43.07 -7.18
C ARG A 276 -11.65 -44.17 -6.67
N ASP A 277 -12.19 -44.02 -5.47
CA ASP A 277 -13.08 -45.00 -4.84
C ASP A 277 -14.39 -45.12 -5.62
N VAL A 278 -14.91 -43.98 -6.11
CA VAL A 278 -16.12 -43.89 -6.92
C VAL A 278 -15.89 -44.50 -8.32
N ALA A 279 -14.74 -44.24 -8.93
CA ALA A 279 -14.36 -44.83 -10.22
C ALA A 279 -14.20 -46.35 -10.15
N GLN A 280 -13.77 -46.91 -9.02
CA GLN A 280 -13.67 -48.37 -8.84
C GLN A 280 -15.06 -49.04 -8.71
N ARG A 281 -16.09 -48.30 -8.30
CA ARG A 281 -17.49 -48.78 -8.19
C ARG A 281 -18.29 -48.66 -9.49
N ARG A 282 -17.66 -48.26 -10.60
CA ARG A 282 -18.25 -48.01 -11.93
C ARG A 282 -19.22 -49.08 -12.44
N SER A 283 -19.07 -50.34 -12.02
CA SER A 283 -19.87 -51.47 -12.54
C SER A 283 -20.98 -51.98 -11.60
N GLN A 284 -21.16 -51.38 -10.42
CA GLN A 284 -22.02 -51.95 -9.37
C GLN A 284 -23.28 -51.11 -9.04
N VAL A 285 -23.31 -49.81 -9.36
CA VAL A 285 -24.41 -48.87 -9.04
C VAL A 285 -24.55 -47.82 -10.16
N ASP A 286 -25.72 -47.16 -10.25
CA ASP A 286 -25.97 -46.00 -11.11
C ASP A 286 -24.83 -44.97 -11.02
N GLU A 287 -24.20 -44.67 -12.16
CA GLU A 287 -23.05 -43.75 -12.26
C GLU A 287 -23.41 -42.33 -11.78
N LYS A 288 -24.66 -41.91 -11.98
CA LYS A 288 -25.15 -40.61 -11.52
C LYS A 288 -25.19 -40.56 -10.00
N TRP A 289 -25.70 -41.62 -9.37
CA TRP A 289 -25.72 -41.77 -7.92
C TRP A 289 -24.30 -41.79 -7.34
N ASN A 290 -23.38 -42.49 -7.99
CA ASN A 290 -21.96 -42.52 -7.60
C ASN A 290 -21.33 -41.11 -7.63
N GLY A 291 -21.56 -40.34 -8.69
CA GLY A 291 -21.10 -38.95 -8.78
C GLY A 291 -21.79 -38.03 -7.77
N ARG A 292 -23.06 -38.31 -7.45
CA ARG A 292 -23.81 -37.60 -6.41
C ARG A 292 -23.21 -37.80 -5.03
N GLN A 293 -22.87 -39.04 -4.68
CA GLN A 293 -22.21 -39.34 -3.40
C GLN A 293 -20.86 -38.66 -3.29
N LEU A 294 -20.04 -38.67 -4.35
CA LEU A 294 -18.77 -37.94 -4.40
C LEU A 294 -18.95 -36.45 -4.07
N TYR A 295 -19.96 -35.83 -4.68
CA TYR A 295 -20.28 -34.42 -4.46
C TYR A 295 -20.67 -34.17 -3.00
N ASP A 296 -21.65 -34.90 -2.49
CA ASP A 296 -22.15 -34.72 -1.12
C ASP A 296 -21.03 -34.94 -0.08
N ASP A 297 -20.21 -35.98 -0.26
CA ASP A 297 -19.07 -36.29 0.62
C ASP A 297 -18.02 -35.18 0.67
N LEU A 298 -17.77 -34.49 -0.46
CA LEU A 298 -16.78 -33.41 -0.51
C LEU A 298 -17.36 -32.08 0.00
N MET A 299 -18.64 -31.79 -0.27
CA MET A 299 -19.31 -30.54 0.15
C MET A 299 -19.55 -30.45 1.66
N ASP A 300 -19.59 -31.59 2.37
CA ASP A 300 -19.79 -31.65 3.83
C ASP A 300 -18.46 -31.58 4.62
N LYS A 301 -17.31 -31.75 3.95
CA LYS A 301 -16.00 -31.71 4.61
C LYS A 301 -15.60 -30.31 5.06
N PRO A 302 -14.78 -30.19 6.13
CA PRO A 302 -14.21 -28.91 6.53
C PRO A 302 -13.17 -28.41 5.50
N PRO A 303 -13.10 -27.09 5.26
CA PRO A 303 -12.10 -26.50 4.38
C PRO A 303 -10.67 -26.78 4.87
N PRO A 304 -9.71 -26.99 3.94
CA PRO A 304 -8.29 -26.90 4.26
C PRO A 304 -7.86 -25.48 4.63
N GLU A 305 -6.63 -25.33 5.11
CA GLU A 305 -6.04 -24.02 5.31
C GLU A 305 -5.69 -23.36 3.96
N LEU A 306 -6.12 -22.11 3.79
CA LEU A 306 -5.72 -21.24 2.70
C LEU A 306 -4.67 -20.26 3.22
N GLY A 307 -3.40 -20.63 3.09
CA GLY A 307 -2.28 -19.90 3.69
C GLY A 307 -2.09 -20.29 5.15
N ARG A 308 -2.63 -19.47 6.08
CA ARG A 308 -2.57 -19.71 7.54
C ARG A 308 -3.94 -19.72 8.22
N GLU A 309 -5.01 -19.72 7.43
CA GLU A 309 -6.37 -19.59 7.93
C GLU A 309 -7.29 -20.61 7.25
N VAL A 310 -8.30 -21.07 7.98
CA VAL A 310 -9.38 -21.88 7.42
C VAL A 310 -10.40 -20.92 6.79
N PRO A 311 -10.62 -20.97 5.46
CA PRO A 311 -11.59 -20.10 4.81
C PRO A 311 -13.03 -20.54 5.13
N PRO A 312 -14.02 -19.66 4.95
CA PRO A 312 -15.44 -20.03 5.04
C PRO A 312 -15.83 -21.12 4.04
N GLN A 313 -16.91 -21.83 4.33
CA GLN A 313 -17.42 -22.93 3.51
C GLN A 313 -17.72 -22.53 2.05
N TYR A 314 -18.25 -21.34 1.80
CA TYR A 314 -18.57 -20.91 0.43
C TYR A 314 -17.32 -20.78 -0.46
N VAL A 315 -16.17 -20.40 0.11
CA VAL A 315 -14.89 -20.33 -0.63
C VAL A 315 -14.43 -21.73 -1.00
N TYR A 316 -14.55 -22.68 -0.07
CA TYR A 316 -14.18 -24.07 -0.29
C TYR A 316 -15.04 -24.74 -1.37
N ARG A 317 -16.37 -24.64 -1.25
CA ARG A 317 -17.32 -25.22 -2.21
C ARG A 317 -17.23 -24.54 -3.57
N GLY A 318 -17.21 -23.20 -3.58
CA GLY A 318 -17.03 -22.41 -4.79
C GLY A 318 -15.72 -22.72 -5.52
N SER A 319 -14.64 -23.00 -4.79
CA SER A 319 -13.35 -23.40 -5.40
C SER A 319 -13.46 -24.75 -6.13
N TYR A 320 -14.18 -25.74 -5.60
CA TYR A 320 -14.46 -26.97 -6.34
C TYR A 320 -15.29 -26.72 -7.59
N HIS A 321 -16.32 -25.86 -7.51
CA HIS A 321 -17.12 -25.50 -8.68
C HIS A 321 -16.26 -24.82 -9.74
N ARG A 322 -15.35 -23.93 -9.35
CA ARG A 322 -14.38 -23.30 -10.26
C ARG A 322 -13.41 -24.31 -10.89
N LEU A 323 -12.92 -25.29 -10.13
CA LEU A 323 -12.09 -26.39 -10.64
C LEU A 323 -12.85 -27.37 -11.54
N ALA A 324 -14.18 -27.46 -11.42
CA ALA A 324 -15.01 -28.21 -12.34
C ALA A 324 -15.40 -27.39 -13.58
N ASP A 325 -15.44 -26.05 -13.45
CA ASP A 325 -15.71 -25.12 -14.55
C ASP A 325 -14.52 -25.01 -15.50
N ALA A 326 -13.30 -24.97 -14.95
CA ALA A 326 -12.07 -25.20 -15.68
C ALA A 326 -11.73 -26.69 -15.51
N PRO A 327 -12.11 -27.60 -16.43
CA PRO A 327 -12.31 -29.04 -16.19
C PRO A 327 -11.03 -29.79 -15.77
N ARG A 328 -10.55 -29.51 -14.55
CA ARG A 328 -9.44 -30.14 -13.83
C ARG A 328 -9.95 -31.25 -12.92
N ILE A 329 -11.23 -31.16 -12.53
CA ILE A 329 -11.97 -32.19 -11.83
C ILE A 329 -13.32 -32.42 -12.50
N GLY A 330 -13.96 -33.54 -12.14
CA GLY A 330 -15.37 -33.70 -12.42
C GLY A 330 -16.11 -34.65 -11.50
N TRP A 331 -17.44 -34.55 -11.53
CA TRP A 331 -18.30 -35.25 -10.57
C TRP A 331 -18.76 -36.61 -11.07
N HIS A 332 -19.04 -36.72 -12.38
CA HIS A 332 -19.47 -37.98 -12.98
C HIS A 332 -18.28 -38.95 -13.12
N PRO A 333 -18.43 -40.27 -12.91
CA PRO A 333 -17.33 -41.22 -13.07
C PRO A 333 -16.66 -41.19 -14.46
N ARG A 334 -17.38 -40.72 -15.48
CA ARG A 334 -16.93 -40.55 -16.88
C ARG A 334 -16.82 -39.08 -17.30
N TRP A 335 -16.59 -38.16 -16.36
CA TRP A 335 -16.57 -36.73 -16.63
C TRP A 335 -15.58 -36.32 -17.74
N GLU A 336 -14.41 -36.96 -17.82
CA GLU A 336 -13.40 -36.70 -18.86
C GLU A 336 -13.93 -36.96 -20.27
N GLU A 337 -14.70 -38.05 -20.45
CA GLU A 337 -15.34 -38.39 -21.73
C GLU A 337 -16.48 -37.42 -22.08
N MET A 338 -17.15 -36.87 -21.06
CA MET A 338 -18.34 -36.04 -21.21
C MET A 338 -18.02 -34.56 -21.42
N PHE A 339 -16.95 -34.06 -20.79
CA PHE A 339 -16.65 -32.63 -20.69
C PHE A 339 -15.23 -32.26 -21.13
N GLY A 340 -14.38 -33.24 -21.44
CA GLY A 340 -12.94 -33.04 -21.67
C GLY A 340 -12.18 -32.79 -20.37
N ALA A 341 -10.87 -33.03 -20.38
CA ALA A 341 -9.97 -32.76 -19.25
C ALA A 341 -8.86 -31.81 -19.69
N LEU A 342 -8.61 -30.76 -18.90
CA LEU A 342 -7.44 -29.91 -19.08
C LEU A 342 -6.20 -30.64 -18.52
N SER A 343 -5.15 -30.77 -19.32
CA SER A 343 -3.84 -31.25 -18.83
C SER A 343 -3.19 -30.19 -17.95
N ASP A 344 -2.54 -30.60 -16.85
CA ASP A 344 -1.89 -29.72 -15.85
C ASP A 344 -0.78 -28.78 -16.42
N ASP A 345 -0.46 -28.83 -17.72
CA ASP A 345 0.56 -28.01 -18.39
C ASP A 345 0.07 -26.63 -18.90
N GLU A 346 -1.24 -26.34 -18.88
CA GLU A 346 -1.77 -25.02 -19.28
C GLU A 346 -2.15 -24.17 -18.07
N HIS A 347 -1.19 -23.39 -17.54
CA HIS A 347 -1.49 -22.32 -16.59
C HIS A 347 -2.38 -21.25 -17.25
N VAL A 348 -3.66 -21.26 -16.89
CA VAL A 348 -4.64 -20.26 -17.31
C VAL A 348 -4.25 -18.88 -16.76
N THR A 349 -3.72 -18.03 -17.63
CA THR A 349 -3.80 -16.58 -17.48
C THR A 349 -5.25 -16.15 -17.66
N ALA A 350 -5.81 -15.45 -16.68
CA ALA A 350 -7.14 -14.85 -16.79
C ALA A 350 -7.21 -13.92 -18.02
N PRO A 351 -8.37 -13.79 -18.68
CA PRO A 351 -8.52 -12.82 -19.75
C PRO A 351 -8.53 -11.41 -19.15
N ASP A 352 -7.53 -10.61 -19.49
CA ASP A 352 -7.53 -9.16 -19.27
C ASP A 352 -8.70 -8.57 -20.07
N SER A 353 -9.81 -8.29 -19.41
CA SER A 353 -10.86 -7.42 -19.95
C SER A 353 -10.42 -5.98 -19.70
N GLU A 354 -9.67 -5.40 -20.64
CA GLU A 354 -9.53 -3.95 -20.75
C GLU A 354 -10.91 -3.32 -21.05
N PRO A 355 -11.29 -2.22 -20.40
CA PRO A 355 -12.47 -1.47 -20.79
C PRO A 355 -12.17 -0.74 -22.11
N SER A 356 -12.98 -1.01 -23.12
CA SER A 356 -13.03 -0.23 -24.35
C SER A 356 -13.50 1.19 -24.03
N ASP A 357 -12.63 2.17 -24.25
CA ASP A 357 -12.97 3.59 -24.30
C ASP A 357 -13.89 3.86 -25.51
N GLU A 358 -15.11 4.31 -25.23
CA GLU A 358 -15.91 5.20 -26.10
C GLU A 358 -16.30 6.47 -25.32
#